data_AF-A0ABD2Q0T9-F1
#
_entry.id   AF-A0ABD2Q0T9-F1
#
_cell.length_a   1.000
_cell.length_b   1.000
_cell.length_c   1.000
_cell.angle_alpha   90.00
_cell.angle_beta   90.00
_cell.angle_gamma   90.00
#
_symmetry.space_group_name_H-M   'P 1'
#
loop_
_entity.id
_entity.type
_entity.pdbx_description
1 polymer ?
#
loop_
_entity_poly.entity_id
_entity_poly.type
_entity_poly.pdbx_seq_one_letter_code
_entity_poly.pdbx_strand_id
1 'polypeptide(L)'
;MVQAAVKQFDKSLQSFDNCLLMPTVVPSRILIEAAKKQILVSLIVHGRHQKGHYGGQIAASGPSESAHPWKRYITVYIELANIFRHDDKKDISFFIDTHKVTFMNDSNYGLVKQVQVAWSKNHIKNLTKTFITMSLADLASKVGLADARQAEKYLVEMIQSGDISAKICQQNGTVQFMDDQEQYDSAEMLAKINEKLTQCVSLEKYLNLVSDNITTSQAYAKWSIENEARTASKINL
;
A
#
# COMPACT_ATOMS: atom_id res chain seq x y z
N MET A 1 2.90 -1.37 14.09
CA MET A 1 1.60 -1.61 14.79
C MET A 1 1.04 -0.34 15.41
N VAL A 2 1.78 0.41 16.24
CA VAL A 2 1.30 1.67 16.85
C VAL A 2 0.79 2.66 15.79
N GLN A 3 1.54 2.87 14.71
CA GLN A 3 1.13 3.76 13.61
C GLN A 3 -0.16 3.31 12.91
N ALA A 4 -0.37 1.99 12.73
CA ALA A 4 -1.62 1.45 12.20
C ALA A 4 -2.80 1.71 13.15
N ALA A 5 -2.59 1.63 14.46
CA ALA A 5 -3.63 1.93 15.45
C ALA A 5 -4.04 3.41 15.44
N VAL A 6 -3.08 4.31 15.19
CA VAL A 6 -3.32 5.76 15.03
C VAL A 6 -3.83 6.13 13.63
N LYS A 7 -4.12 5.15 12.76
CA LYS A 7 -4.57 5.33 11.37
C LYS A 7 -3.57 6.12 10.49
N GLN A 8 -2.29 6.14 10.86
CA GLN A 8 -1.22 6.67 10.00
C GLN A 8 -0.74 5.56 9.07
N PHE A 9 -1.57 5.23 8.08
CA PHE A 9 -1.37 4.04 7.26
C PHE A 9 -0.11 4.13 6.37
N ASP A 10 0.24 5.30 5.82
CA ASP A 10 1.45 5.47 4.99
C ASP A 10 2.74 5.16 5.77
N LYS A 11 2.89 5.77 6.95
CA LYS A 11 4.03 5.50 7.84
C LYS A 11 4.05 4.07 8.32
N SER A 12 2.86 3.51 8.60
CA SER A 12 2.76 2.12 9.01
C SER A 12 3.19 1.16 7.91
N LEU A 13 2.85 1.45 6.65
CA LEU A 13 3.26 0.65 5.50
C LEU A 13 4.78 0.69 5.35
N GLN A 14 5.39 1.87 5.39
CA GLN A 14 6.86 2.00 5.39
C GLN A 14 7.54 1.22 6.53
N SER A 15 6.95 1.25 7.72
CA SER A 15 7.51 0.52 8.88
C SER A 15 7.40 -1.00 8.70
N PHE A 16 6.29 -1.50 8.14
CA PHE A 16 6.18 -2.91 7.79
C PHE A 16 7.12 -3.28 6.63
N ASP A 17 7.36 -2.35 5.70
CA ASP A 17 8.34 -2.50 4.64
C ASP A 17 9.77 -2.63 5.14
N ASN A 18 10.17 -1.79 6.08
CA ASN A 18 11.48 -1.94 6.70
C ASN A 18 11.61 -3.27 7.45
N CYS A 19 10.54 -3.76 8.08
CA CYS A 19 10.55 -5.05 8.77
C CYS A 19 10.74 -6.23 7.81
N LEU A 20 10.14 -6.16 6.62
CA LEU A 20 10.20 -7.22 5.62
C LEU A 20 11.45 -7.18 4.74
N LEU A 21 12.20 -6.06 4.74
CA LEU A 21 13.51 -5.92 4.12
C LEU A 21 14.66 -6.47 4.98
N MET A 22 14.36 -7.05 6.14
CA MET A 22 15.38 -7.64 7.01
C MET A 22 15.91 -8.92 6.37
N PRO A 23 17.24 -9.06 6.17
CA PRO A 23 17.82 -10.26 5.60
C PRO A 23 17.69 -11.41 6.58
N THR A 24 16.87 -12.41 6.26
CA THR A 24 16.66 -13.60 7.10
C THR A 24 16.67 -14.87 6.26
N VAL A 25 17.41 -15.90 6.70
CA VAL A 25 17.40 -17.22 6.07
C VAL A 25 16.13 -18.01 6.40
N VAL A 26 15.59 -17.82 7.61
CA VAL A 26 14.35 -18.43 8.08
C VAL A 26 13.41 -17.34 8.57
N PRO A 27 12.13 -17.32 8.14
CA PRO A 27 11.18 -16.30 8.55
C PRO A 27 10.82 -16.47 10.03
N SER A 28 10.93 -15.39 10.79
CA SER A 28 10.43 -15.34 12.15
C SER A 28 8.91 -15.14 12.16
N ARG A 29 8.25 -15.50 13.28
CA ARG A 29 6.81 -15.22 13.47
C ARG A 29 6.49 -13.73 13.36
N ILE A 30 7.44 -12.87 13.76
CA ILE A 30 7.31 -11.41 13.67
C ILE A 30 7.23 -10.99 12.21
N LEU A 31 8.10 -11.55 11.36
CA LEU A 31 8.12 -11.29 9.91
C LEU A 31 6.80 -11.71 9.24
N ILE A 32 6.28 -12.88 9.61
CA ILE A 32 5.01 -13.40 9.08
C ILE A 32 3.84 -12.48 9.48
N GLU A 33 3.77 -12.06 10.75
CA GLU A 33 2.73 -11.15 11.22
C GLU A 33 2.84 -9.75 10.60
N ALA A 34 4.07 -9.26 10.36
CA ALA A 34 4.31 -8.02 9.65
C ALA A 34 3.81 -8.13 8.19
N ALA A 35 4.09 -9.23 7.50
CA ALA A 35 3.61 -9.45 6.13
C ALA A 35 2.09 -9.49 6.01
N LYS A 36 1.40 -10.21 6.91
CA LYS A 36 -0.08 -10.24 6.94
C LYS A 36 -0.65 -8.82 7.07
N LYS A 37 -0.12 -8.03 8.02
CA LYS A 37 -0.58 -6.65 8.28
C LYS A 37 -0.18 -5.70 7.14
N GLN A 38 0.98 -5.90 6.51
CA GLN A 38 1.42 -5.14 5.35
C GLN A 38 0.46 -5.33 4.17
N ILE A 39 0.01 -6.57 3.90
CA ILE A 39 -1.00 -6.85 2.88
C ILE A 39 -2.29 -6.10 3.20
N LEU A 40 -2.83 -6.22 4.41
CA LEU A 40 -4.07 -5.54 4.80
C LEU A 40 -3.97 -4.01 4.69
N VAL A 41 -2.88 -3.42 5.20
CA VAL A 41 -2.68 -1.97 5.13
C VAL A 41 -2.47 -1.51 3.68
N SER A 42 -1.77 -2.29 2.86
CA SER A 42 -1.60 -1.97 1.43
C SER A 42 -2.94 -1.95 0.69
N LEU A 43 -3.86 -2.86 1.03
CA LEU A 43 -5.22 -2.89 0.48
C LEU A 43 -6.04 -1.66 0.92
N ILE A 44 -5.87 -1.21 2.17
CA ILE A 44 -6.57 -0.02 2.70
C ILE A 44 -6.09 1.25 2.00
N VAL A 45 -4.77 1.46 1.86
CA VAL A 45 -4.20 2.71 1.34
C VAL A 45 -4.29 2.79 -0.18
N HIS A 46 -3.79 1.75 -0.86
CA HIS A 46 -3.61 1.81 -2.32
C HIS A 46 -4.76 1.18 -3.10
N GLY A 47 -5.73 0.54 -2.42
CA GLY A 47 -6.80 -0.22 -3.07
C GLY A 47 -6.26 -1.40 -3.89
N ARG A 48 -4.99 -1.78 -3.71
CA ARG A 48 -4.33 -2.90 -4.38
C ARG A 48 -3.21 -3.40 -3.49
N HIS A 49 -3.00 -4.70 -3.48
CA HIS A 49 -1.77 -5.23 -2.93
C HIS A 49 -0.59 -4.80 -3.81
N GLN A 50 0.16 -3.82 -3.32
CA GLN A 50 1.49 -3.53 -3.84
C GLN A 50 2.39 -4.67 -3.39
N LYS A 51 2.86 -5.47 -4.37
CA LYS A 51 4.04 -6.30 -4.14
C LYS A 51 5.16 -5.30 -3.88
N GLY A 52 5.50 -5.06 -2.61
CA GLY A 52 6.62 -4.18 -2.30
C GLY A 52 7.90 -4.70 -2.95
N HIS A 53 8.97 -3.91 -2.94
CA HIS A 53 10.30 -4.26 -3.45
C HIS A 53 10.90 -5.55 -2.85
N TYR A 54 10.19 -6.25 -1.96
CA TYR A 54 10.45 -7.60 -1.48
C TYR A 54 10.47 -8.68 -2.54
N GLY A 55 9.99 -8.41 -3.75
CA GLY A 55 10.18 -9.34 -4.88
C GLY A 55 11.65 -9.72 -5.07
N GLY A 56 12.58 -8.85 -4.65
CA GLY A 56 14.00 -9.16 -4.51
C GLY A 56 14.27 -10.16 -3.40
N GLN A 57 14.09 -9.83 -2.12
CA GLN A 57 14.62 -10.67 -1.03
C GLN A 57 13.76 -11.91 -0.70
N ILE A 58 12.48 -11.90 -1.02
CA ILE A 58 11.57 -13.03 -0.83
C ILE A 58 11.61 -13.99 -2.05
N ALA A 59 12.20 -13.58 -3.18
CA ALA A 59 12.46 -14.45 -4.34
C ALA A 59 13.97 -14.68 -4.62
N ALA A 60 14.88 -13.88 -4.07
CA ALA A 60 16.34 -13.99 -4.26
C ALA A 60 16.95 -14.96 -3.25
N SER A 61 16.33 -16.12 -3.11
CA SER A 61 16.94 -17.30 -2.52
C SER A 61 16.55 -18.52 -3.34
N GLY A 62 17.03 -18.52 -4.59
CA GLY A 62 17.16 -19.72 -5.43
C GLY A 62 16.03 -19.96 -6.45
N PRO A 63 16.36 -20.58 -7.60
CA PRO A 63 15.39 -21.09 -8.55
C PRO A 63 14.87 -22.43 -8.02
N SER A 64 13.86 -22.41 -7.16
CA SER A 64 13.12 -23.63 -6.82
C SER A 64 11.66 -23.29 -6.57
N GLU A 65 10.80 -23.89 -7.37
CA GLU A 65 9.34 -23.85 -7.37
C GLU A 65 8.70 -24.45 -6.10
N SER A 66 9.46 -24.64 -5.03
CA SER A 66 8.93 -25.06 -3.74
C SER A 66 8.47 -23.82 -2.96
N ALA A 67 7.18 -23.53 -3.06
CA ALA A 67 6.49 -22.51 -2.27
C ALA A 67 7.03 -22.51 -0.83
N HIS A 68 7.72 -21.43 -0.44
CA HIS A 68 8.30 -21.35 0.89
C HIS A 68 7.27 -21.74 1.96
N PRO A 69 7.63 -22.53 2.99
CA PRO A 69 6.68 -23.04 3.99
C PRO A 69 5.83 -21.93 4.63
N TRP A 70 6.38 -20.72 4.73
CA TRP A 70 5.70 -19.59 5.32
C TRP A 70 4.59 -18.99 4.46
N LYS A 71 4.62 -19.20 3.13
CA LYS A 71 3.57 -18.72 2.22
C LYS A 71 2.21 -19.31 2.61
N ARG A 72 2.19 -20.53 3.16
CA ARG A 72 0.98 -21.19 3.70
C ARG A 72 0.30 -20.38 4.80
N TYR A 73 1.06 -19.68 5.64
CA TYR A 73 0.51 -18.83 6.71
C TYR A 73 -0.08 -17.52 6.20
N ILE A 74 0.21 -17.14 4.94
CA ILE A 74 -0.22 -15.88 4.34
C ILE A 74 -1.22 -16.11 3.20
N THR A 75 -1.43 -17.36 2.76
CA THR A 75 -2.33 -17.73 1.67
C THR A 75 -3.70 -17.07 1.79
N VAL A 76 -4.34 -17.11 2.96
CA VAL A 76 -5.67 -16.51 3.20
C VAL A 76 -5.68 -14.99 2.94
N TYR A 77 -4.58 -14.29 3.28
CA TYR A 77 -4.45 -12.85 3.07
C TYR A 77 -4.14 -12.52 1.59
N ILE A 78 -3.39 -13.38 0.90
CA ILE A 78 -3.14 -13.24 -0.54
C ILE A 78 -4.42 -13.50 -1.33
N GLU A 79 -5.20 -14.49 -0.93
CA GLU A 79 -6.50 -14.80 -1.54
C GLU A 79 -7.49 -13.66 -1.33
N LEU A 80 -7.55 -13.08 -0.12
CA LEU A 80 -8.29 -11.84 0.14
C LEU A 80 -7.86 -10.72 -0.81
N ALA A 81 -6.56 -10.53 -1.02
CA ALA A 81 -6.03 -9.54 -1.95
C ALA A 81 -6.38 -9.82 -3.42
N ASN A 82 -6.54 -11.09 -3.81
CA ASN A 82 -6.97 -11.48 -5.14
C ASN A 82 -8.48 -11.21 -5.33
N ILE A 83 -9.32 -11.58 -4.35
CA ILE A 83 -10.76 -11.27 -4.36
C ILE A 83 -10.97 -9.76 -4.45
N PHE A 84 -10.19 -8.98 -3.70
CA PHE A 84 -10.22 -7.51 -3.76
C PHE A 84 -10.00 -6.97 -5.19
N ARG A 85 -9.22 -7.66 -6.03
CA ARG A 85 -8.93 -7.26 -7.42
C ARG A 85 -10.03 -7.63 -8.40
N HIS A 86 -10.75 -8.74 -8.19
CA HIS A 86 -11.76 -9.25 -9.11
C HIS A 86 -13.12 -8.52 -9.00
N ASP A 87 -13.29 -7.61 -8.02
CA ASP A 87 -14.45 -6.71 -7.87
C ASP A 87 -15.80 -7.41 -7.58
N ASP A 88 -15.77 -8.69 -7.22
CA ASP A 88 -16.96 -9.45 -6.83
C ASP A 88 -17.35 -9.24 -5.36
N LYS A 89 -18.51 -8.61 -5.16
CA LYS A 89 -18.95 -8.10 -3.84
C LYS A 89 -19.37 -9.19 -2.86
N LYS A 90 -20.07 -10.20 -3.37
CA LYS A 90 -20.59 -11.29 -2.54
C LYS A 90 -19.45 -12.15 -2.01
N ASP A 91 -18.37 -12.21 -2.77
CA ASP A 91 -17.22 -13.04 -2.49
C ASP A 91 -16.41 -12.47 -1.34
N ILE A 92 -16.23 -11.13 -1.24
CA ILE A 92 -15.42 -10.55 -0.16
C ILE A 92 -16.09 -10.71 1.22
N SER A 93 -17.40 -10.44 1.34
CA SER A 93 -18.10 -10.61 2.62
C SER A 93 -18.15 -12.08 3.04
N PHE A 94 -18.47 -12.97 2.09
CA PHE A 94 -18.53 -14.41 2.34
C PHE A 94 -17.16 -14.98 2.74
N PHE A 95 -16.08 -14.54 2.07
CA PHE A 95 -14.72 -14.95 2.37
C PHE A 95 -14.28 -14.49 3.78
N ILE A 96 -14.59 -13.26 4.15
CA ILE A 96 -14.29 -12.73 5.50
C ILE A 96 -15.02 -13.52 6.58
N ASP A 97 -16.29 -13.88 6.36
CA ASP A 97 -17.07 -14.66 7.31
C ASP A 97 -16.57 -16.10 7.41
N THR A 98 -16.19 -16.72 6.28
CA THR A 98 -15.63 -18.08 6.22
C THR A 98 -14.31 -18.18 6.99
N HIS A 99 -13.42 -17.20 6.85
CA HIS A 99 -12.09 -17.20 7.48
C HIS A 99 -12.01 -16.39 8.79
N LYS A 100 -13.15 -16.02 9.37
CA LYS A 100 -13.24 -15.16 10.55
C LYS A 100 -12.40 -15.67 11.73
N VAL A 101 -12.42 -16.97 11.99
CA VAL A 101 -11.66 -17.59 13.09
C VAL A 101 -10.15 -17.38 12.92
N THR A 102 -9.64 -17.52 11.70
CA THR A 102 -8.23 -17.27 11.37
C THR A 102 -7.84 -15.82 11.62
N PHE A 103 -8.66 -14.87 11.18
CA PHE A 103 -8.39 -13.44 11.39
C PHE A 103 -8.49 -13.00 12.86
N MET A 104 -9.34 -13.66 13.65
CA MET A 104 -9.43 -13.42 15.09
C MET A 104 -8.23 -13.99 15.84
N ASN A 105 -7.78 -15.20 15.50
CA ASN A 105 -6.57 -15.79 16.08
C ASN A 105 -5.32 -14.95 15.80
N ASP A 106 -5.22 -14.37 14.60
CA ASP A 106 -4.13 -13.47 14.22
C ASP A 106 -4.28 -12.04 14.78
N SER A 107 -5.36 -11.75 15.51
CA SER A 107 -5.70 -10.41 16.03
C SER A 107 -5.76 -9.32 14.95
N ASN A 108 -6.09 -9.69 13.71
CA ASN A 108 -6.13 -8.80 12.54
C ASN A 108 -7.56 -8.47 12.08
N TYR A 109 -8.58 -9.05 12.72
CA TYR A 109 -9.98 -8.92 12.29
C TYR A 109 -10.47 -7.46 12.18
N GLY A 110 -10.01 -6.56 13.05
CA GLY A 110 -10.33 -5.13 12.95
C GLY A 110 -9.82 -4.49 11.66
N LEU A 111 -8.61 -4.84 11.23
CA LEU A 111 -8.02 -4.37 9.96
C LEU A 111 -8.76 -4.98 8.77
N VAL A 112 -9.18 -6.24 8.83
CA VAL A 112 -9.96 -6.89 7.76
C VAL A 112 -11.31 -6.19 7.56
N LYS A 113 -12.00 -5.77 8.63
CA LYS A 113 -13.20 -4.93 8.50
C LYS A 113 -12.91 -3.58 7.84
N GLN A 114 -11.77 -2.97 8.14
CA GLN A 114 -11.35 -1.74 7.46
C GLN A 114 -11.06 -1.97 5.98
N VAL A 115 -10.49 -3.13 5.61
CA VAL A 115 -10.32 -3.53 4.20
C VAL A 115 -11.68 -3.65 3.51
N GLN A 116 -12.71 -4.20 4.15
CA GLN A 116 -14.06 -4.28 3.58
C GLN A 116 -14.64 -2.89 3.29
N VAL A 117 -14.47 -1.92 4.22
CA VAL A 117 -14.89 -0.53 4.00
C VAL A 117 -14.07 0.11 2.88
N ALA A 118 -12.75 -0.09 2.87
CA ALA A 118 -11.86 0.43 1.82
C ALA A 118 -12.20 -0.16 0.45
N TRP A 119 -12.64 -1.41 0.38
CA TRP A 119 -13.11 -2.05 -0.84
C TRP A 119 -14.33 -1.32 -1.42
N SER A 120 -15.35 -1.03 -0.60
CA SER A 120 -16.52 -0.24 -1.03
C SER A 120 -16.13 1.17 -1.48
N LYS A 121 -15.23 1.84 -0.75
CA LYS A 121 -14.72 3.18 -1.12
C LYS A 121 -13.95 3.16 -2.44
N ASN A 122 -13.14 2.13 -2.68
CA ASN A 122 -12.40 1.98 -3.94
C ASN A 122 -13.35 1.72 -5.13
N HIS A 123 -14.42 0.96 -4.92
CA HIS A 123 -15.45 0.77 -5.95
C HIS A 123 -16.14 2.10 -6.29
N ILE A 124 -16.52 2.91 -5.29
CA ILE A 124 -17.05 4.27 -5.50
C ILE A 124 -16.05 5.12 -6.30
N LYS A 125 -14.75 5.07 -5.96
CA LYS A 125 -13.68 5.78 -6.68
C LYS A 125 -13.50 5.31 -8.14
N ASN A 126 -13.81 4.06 -8.45
CA ASN A 126 -13.80 3.60 -9.84
C ASN A 126 -15.03 4.10 -10.62
N LEU A 127 -16.17 4.27 -9.96
CA LEU A 127 -17.36 4.83 -10.59
C LEU A 127 -17.18 6.31 -10.97
N THR A 128 -16.38 7.08 -10.25
CA THR A 128 -16.08 8.48 -10.61
C THR A 128 -15.35 8.60 -11.95
N LYS A 129 -14.62 7.56 -12.39
CA LYS A 129 -13.93 7.53 -13.69
C LYS A 129 -14.85 7.27 -14.88
N THR A 130 -16.04 6.72 -14.62
CA THR A 130 -16.96 6.25 -15.67
C THR A 130 -18.25 7.07 -15.72
N PHE A 131 -18.60 7.74 -14.63
CA PHE A 131 -19.83 8.52 -14.52
C PHE A 131 -19.52 9.92 -14.01
N ILE A 132 -20.14 10.93 -14.66
CA ILE A 132 -20.13 12.32 -14.18
C ILE A 132 -21.25 12.52 -13.15
N THR A 133 -22.44 11.99 -13.42
CA THR A 133 -23.61 12.09 -12.53
C THR A 133 -24.24 10.72 -12.34
N MET A 134 -24.61 10.37 -11.10
CA MET A 134 -25.27 9.09 -10.78
C MET A 134 -26.30 9.28 -9.66
N SER A 135 -27.40 8.52 -9.69
CA SER A 135 -28.36 8.50 -8.58
C SER A 135 -27.78 7.76 -7.37
N LEU A 136 -28.17 8.15 -6.16
CA LEU A 136 -27.74 7.47 -4.93
C LEU A 136 -28.22 6.02 -4.85
N ALA A 137 -29.37 5.71 -5.46
CA ALA A 137 -29.92 4.36 -5.52
C ALA A 137 -29.13 3.45 -6.48
N ASP A 138 -28.76 3.97 -7.65
CA ASP A 138 -27.91 3.23 -8.61
C ASP A 138 -26.50 3.05 -8.04
N LEU A 139 -25.98 4.05 -7.34
CA LEU A 139 -24.71 3.96 -6.63
C LEU A 139 -24.74 2.85 -5.58
N ALA A 140 -25.77 2.80 -4.73
CA ALA A 140 -25.93 1.75 -3.72
C ALA A 140 -25.99 0.36 -4.37
N SER A 141 -26.76 0.22 -5.46
CA SER A 141 -26.88 -1.05 -6.20
C SER A 141 -25.55 -1.46 -6.84
N LYS A 142 -24.85 -0.51 -7.48
CA LYS A 142 -23.55 -0.72 -8.12
C LYS A 142 -22.42 -0.93 -7.14
N VAL A 143 -22.50 -0.48 -5.89
CA VAL A 143 -21.50 -0.74 -4.83
C VAL A 143 -21.91 -1.91 -3.93
N GLY A 144 -23.15 -2.41 -4.03
CA GLY A 144 -23.68 -3.50 -3.19
C GLY A 144 -23.96 -3.09 -1.76
N LEU A 145 -24.34 -1.83 -1.54
CA LEU A 145 -24.75 -1.31 -0.25
C LEU A 145 -26.24 -1.59 -0.03
N ALA A 146 -26.64 -1.72 1.23
CA ALA A 146 -28.03 -2.04 1.58
C ALA A 146 -28.99 -0.90 1.19
N ASP A 147 -28.57 0.35 1.38
CA ASP A 147 -29.42 1.52 1.23
C ASP A 147 -28.68 2.71 0.59
N ALA A 148 -29.44 3.58 -0.09
CA ALA A 148 -28.96 4.88 -0.58
C ALA A 148 -28.38 5.76 0.55
N ARG A 149 -28.90 5.64 1.78
CA ARG A 149 -28.39 6.37 2.96
C ARG A 149 -26.97 5.94 3.34
N GLN A 150 -26.64 4.65 3.19
CA GLN A 150 -25.28 4.17 3.44
C GLN A 150 -24.31 4.68 2.37
N ALA A 151 -24.76 4.72 1.11
CA ALA A 151 -23.98 5.30 0.03
C ALA A 151 -23.69 6.80 0.27
N GLU A 152 -24.71 7.57 0.68
CA GLU A 152 -24.55 8.98 1.05
C GLU A 152 -23.53 9.17 2.19
N LYS A 153 -23.62 8.36 3.25
CA LYS A 153 -22.66 8.41 4.35
C LYS A 153 -21.22 8.19 3.89
N TYR A 154 -20.98 7.17 3.04
CA TYR A 154 -19.64 6.91 2.53
C TYR A 154 -19.15 8.03 1.60
N LEU A 155 -20.02 8.63 0.78
CA LEU A 155 -19.66 9.78 -0.02
C LEU A 155 -19.26 10.98 0.84
N VAL A 156 -20.02 11.30 1.88
CA VAL A 156 -19.70 12.40 2.80
C VAL A 156 -18.34 12.16 3.46
N GLU A 157 -18.07 10.95 3.94
CA GLU A 157 -16.77 10.60 4.51
C GLU A 157 -15.63 10.75 3.50
N MET A 158 -15.84 10.30 2.25
CA MET A 158 -14.83 10.37 1.19
C MET A 158 -14.59 11.80 0.67
N ILE A 159 -15.60 12.65 0.69
CA ILE A 159 -15.47 14.08 0.37
C ILE A 159 -14.70 14.79 1.49
N GLN A 160 -15.01 14.48 2.76
CA GLN A 160 -14.31 15.05 3.92
C GLN A 160 -12.84 14.64 4.01
N SER A 161 -12.51 13.40 3.64
CA SER A 161 -11.11 12.95 3.57
C SER A 161 -10.35 13.48 2.35
N GLY A 162 -11.04 14.08 1.38
CA GLY A 162 -10.45 14.49 0.11
C GLY A 162 -10.14 13.33 -0.84
N ASP A 163 -10.74 12.16 -0.64
CA ASP A 163 -10.53 10.99 -1.49
C ASP A 163 -11.22 11.12 -2.86
N ILE A 164 -12.34 11.87 -2.90
CA ILE A 164 -13.12 12.21 -4.10
C ILE A 164 -13.61 13.65 -4.03
N SER A 165 -13.66 14.30 -5.20
CA SER A 165 -14.32 15.59 -5.39
C SER A 165 -15.73 15.36 -5.92
N ALA A 166 -16.76 15.58 -5.12
CA ALA A 166 -18.15 15.36 -5.53
C ALA A 166 -19.12 16.32 -4.85
N LYS A 167 -20.23 16.63 -5.53
CA LYS A 167 -21.36 17.40 -4.99
C LYS A 167 -22.60 16.52 -4.90
N ILE A 168 -23.24 16.53 -3.73
CA ILE A 168 -24.45 15.75 -3.46
C ILE A 168 -25.66 16.69 -3.61
N CYS A 169 -26.60 16.34 -4.49
CA CYS A 169 -27.87 17.03 -4.65
C CYS A 169 -28.99 16.22 -4.00
N GLN A 170 -29.36 16.56 -2.77
CA GLN A 170 -30.42 15.85 -2.03
C GLN A 170 -31.81 16.01 -2.66
N GLN A 171 -32.10 17.15 -3.28
CA GLN A 171 -33.39 17.38 -3.95
C GLN A 171 -33.65 16.40 -5.10
N ASN A 172 -32.60 16.07 -5.86
CA ASN A 172 -32.67 15.17 -7.01
C ASN A 172 -32.16 13.76 -6.68
N GLY A 173 -31.73 13.48 -5.44
CA GLY A 173 -31.17 12.20 -5.02
C GLY A 173 -29.95 11.76 -5.83
N THR A 174 -29.16 12.70 -6.36
CA THR A 174 -28.06 12.44 -7.31
C THR A 174 -26.74 13.03 -6.81
N VAL A 175 -25.65 12.43 -7.28
CA VAL A 175 -24.27 12.81 -6.97
C VAL A 175 -23.59 13.19 -8.27
N GLN A 176 -22.97 14.35 -8.28
CA GLN A 176 -22.15 14.83 -9.37
C GLN A 176 -20.69 14.72 -8.98
N PHE A 177 -19.94 13.87 -9.67
CA PHE A 177 -18.50 13.75 -9.54
C PHE A 177 -17.84 14.88 -10.31
N MET A 178 -16.86 15.52 -9.68
CA MET A 178 -16.04 16.58 -10.25
C MET A 178 -14.61 16.05 -10.37
N ASP A 179 -13.92 16.42 -11.45
CA ASP A 179 -12.48 16.17 -11.53
C ASP A 179 -11.72 17.10 -10.58
N ASP A 180 -10.49 16.69 -10.24
CA ASP A 180 -9.61 17.41 -9.32
C ASP A 180 -9.42 18.86 -9.78
N GLN A 181 -9.76 19.79 -8.89
CA GLN A 181 -9.77 21.23 -9.18
C GLN A 181 -8.38 21.90 -9.12
N GLU A 182 -7.30 21.13 -8.95
CA GLU A 182 -5.95 21.69 -8.81
C GLU A 182 -5.41 22.10 -10.19
N GLN A 183 -5.44 23.40 -10.48
CA GLN A 183 -4.98 24.00 -11.75
C GLN A 183 -3.47 24.24 -11.80
N TYR A 184 -2.73 23.85 -10.76
CA TYR A 184 -1.27 23.99 -10.61
C TYR A 184 -0.70 25.42 -10.76
N ASP A 185 -1.56 26.43 -10.66
CA ASP A 185 -1.25 27.85 -10.84
C ASP A 185 -1.15 28.63 -9.52
N SER A 186 -1.44 27.97 -8.40
CA SER A 186 -1.47 28.60 -7.09
C SER A 186 -0.07 28.81 -6.49
N ALA A 187 0.08 29.89 -5.71
CA ALA A 187 1.29 30.12 -4.92
C ALA A 187 1.55 29.01 -3.89
N GLU A 188 0.49 28.33 -3.42
CA GLU A 188 0.59 27.16 -2.54
C GLU A 188 1.28 25.97 -3.24
N MET A 189 0.97 25.74 -4.52
CA MET A 189 1.64 24.69 -5.30
C MET A 189 3.12 25.01 -5.49
N LEU A 190 3.46 26.28 -5.75
CA LEU A 190 4.86 26.73 -5.81
C LEU A 190 5.59 26.50 -4.49
N ALA A 191 4.94 26.79 -3.35
CA ALA A 191 5.50 26.51 -2.03
C ALA A 191 5.74 25.01 -1.80
N LYS A 192 4.77 24.14 -2.15
CA LYS A 192 4.93 22.67 -2.09
C LYS A 192 6.10 22.19 -2.95
N ILE A 193 6.25 22.73 -4.17
CA ILE A 193 7.38 22.39 -5.06
C ILE A 193 8.70 22.80 -4.43
N ASN A 194 8.79 24.02 -3.88
CA ASN A 194 10.01 24.51 -3.24
C ASN A 194 10.36 23.69 -1.98
N GLU A 195 9.37 23.26 -1.21
CA GLU A 195 9.57 22.35 -0.07
C GLU A 195 10.15 21.00 -0.54
N LYS A 196 9.58 20.42 -1.60
CA LYS A 196 10.07 19.16 -2.17
C LYS A 196 11.47 19.30 -2.75
N LEU A 197 11.77 20.41 -3.41
CA LEU A 197 13.11 20.72 -3.91
C LEU A 197 14.12 20.81 -2.75
N THR A 198 13.75 21.48 -1.66
CA THR A 198 14.59 21.58 -0.46
C THR A 198 14.85 20.21 0.16
N GLN A 199 13.83 19.34 0.21
CA GLN A 199 13.98 17.95 0.66
C GLN A 199 14.98 17.19 -0.23
N CYS A 200 14.89 17.30 -1.55
CA CYS A 200 15.84 16.68 -2.49
C CYS A 200 17.27 17.17 -2.29
N VAL A 201 17.48 18.49 -2.15
CA VAL A 201 18.80 19.08 -1.88
C VAL A 201 19.38 18.58 -0.55
N SER A 202 18.54 18.45 0.49
CA SER A 202 18.99 17.91 1.78
C SER A 202 19.40 16.45 1.68
N LEU A 203 18.68 15.65 0.89
CA LEU A 203 18.98 14.25 0.64
C LEU A 203 20.28 14.09 -0.15
N GLU A 204 20.51 14.94 -1.17
CA GLU A 204 21.75 14.96 -1.95
C GLU A 204 22.96 15.26 -1.06
N LYS A 205 22.86 16.27 -0.18
CA LYS A 205 23.93 16.57 0.80
C LYS A 205 24.22 15.38 1.71
N TYR A 206 23.19 14.70 2.18
CA TYR A 206 23.36 13.48 2.98
C TYR A 206 24.03 12.36 2.19
N LEU A 207 23.62 12.12 0.94
CA LEU A 207 24.25 11.12 0.07
C LEU A 207 25.72 11.41 -0.20
N ASN A 208 26.09 12.67 -0.42
CA ASN A 208 27.48 13.07 -0.58
C ASN A 208 28.29 12.80 0.69
N LEU A 209 27.74 13.13 1.87
CA LEU A 209 28.38 12.82 3.15
C LEU A 209 28.57 11.29 3.32
N VAL A 210 27.56 10.49 3.01
CA VAL A 210 27.70 9.02 3.06
C VAL A 210 28.74 8.53 2.05
N SER A 211 28.80 9.10 0.85
CA SER A 211 29.83 8.77 -0.15
C SER A 211 31.24 9.09 0.33
N ASP A 212 31.43 10.26 0.94
CA ASP A 212 32.71 10.68 1.54
C ASP A 212 33.13 9.74 2.68
N ASN A 213 32.18 9.34 3.53
CA ASN A 213 32.44 8.38 4.60
C ASN A 213 32.82 6.98 4.08
N ILE A 214 32.21 6.53 2.98
CA ILE A 214 32.53 5.23 2.38
C ILE A 214 33.92 5.27 1.73
N THR A 215 34.24 6.35 0.99
CA THR A 215 35.54 6.49 0.31
C THR A 215 36.70 6.67 1.28
N THR A 216 36.50 7.38 2.39
CA THR A 216 37.51 7.55 3.44
C THR A 216 37.65 6.34 4.37
N SER A 217 36.73 5.37 4.30
CA SER A 217 36.78 4.16 5.12
C SER A 217 37.96 3.26 4.72
N GLN A 218 38.86 3.01 5.68
CA GLN A 218 40.04 2.16 5.46
C GLN A 218 39.67 0.72 5.04
N ALA A 219 38.52 0.21 5.49
CA ALA A 219 38.02 -1.12 5.11
C ALA A 219 37.60 -1.16 3.63
N TYR A 220 36.98 -0.09 3.14
CA TYR A 220 36.58 0.04 1.74
C TYR A 220 37.80 0.21 0.83
N ALA A 221 38.77 1.04 1.23
CA ALA A 221 40.01 1.22 0.47
C ALA A 221 40.79 -0.10 0.30
N LYS A 222 40.90 -0.90 1.38
CA LYS A 222 41.50 -2.24 1.33
C LYS A 222 40.73 -3.19 0.40
N TRP A 223 39.40 -3.21 0.51
CA TRP A 223 38.55 -4.01 -0.37
C TRP A 223 38.68 -3.62 -1.84
N SER A 224 38.74 -2.32 -2.15
CA SER A 224 38.86 -1.80 -3.52
C SER A 224 40.16 -2.27 -4.19
N ILE A 225 41.29 -2.11 -3.50
CA ILE A 225 42.61 -2.54 -4.00
C ILE A 225 42.65 -4.07 -4.21
N GLU A 226 42.07 -4.84 -3.28
CA GLU A 226 42.04 -6.31 -3.40
C GLU A 226 41.13 -6.77 -4.56
N ASN A 227 40.02 -6.08 -4.80
CA ASN A 227 39.11 -6.41 -5.88
C ASN A 227 39.68 -6.06 -7.26
N GLU A 228 40.37 -4.92 -7.39
CA GLU A 228 41.11 -4.52 -8.60
C GLU A 228 42.19 -5.55 -8.97
N ALA A 229 42.97 -6.03 -7.98
CA ALA A 229 43.96 -7.09 -8.17
C ALA A 229 43.33 -8.42 -8.64
N ARG A 230 42.17 -8.81 -8.08
CA ARG A 230 41.42 -10.01 -8.51
C ARG A 230 40.84 -9.89 -9.92
N THR A 231 40.42 -8.70 -10.34
CA THR A 231 39.96 -8.48 -11.72
C THR A 231 41.12 -8.51 -12.71
N ALA A 232 42.27 -7.93 -12.37
CA ALA A 232 43.47 -7.96 -13.21
C ALA A 232 44.04 -9.38 -13.39
N SER A 233 43.95 -10.24 -12.38
CA SER A 233 44.38 -11.64 -12.50
C SER A 233 43.43 -12.51 -13.34
N LYS A 234 42.14 -12.15 -13.42
CA LYS A 234 41.14 -12.86 -14.25
C LYS A 234 41.17 -12.48 -15.73
N ILE A 235 41.74 -11.33 -16.08
CA ILE A 235 41.89 -10.86 -17.46
C ILE A 235 43.17 -11.42 -18.11
N ASN A 236 44.14 -11.88 -17.31
CA ASN A 236 45.41 -12.45 -17.76
C ASN A 236 45.41 -14.00 -17.85
N LEU A 237 44.22 -14.62 -17.93
CA LEU A 237 43.97 -16.06 -18.15
C LEU A 237 43.01 -16.20 -19.34
#